data_AF-B8PXK9-F1
#
_entry.id   AF-B8PXK9-F1
#
_cell.length_a   1.000
_cell.length_b   1.000
_cell.length_c   1.000
_cell.angle_alpha   90.00
_cell.angle_beta   90.00
_cell.angle_gamma   90.00
#
_symmetry.space_group_name_H-M   'P 1'
#
loop_
_entity.id
_entity.type
_entity.pdbx_description
1 polymer ?
#
loop_
_entity_poly.entity_id
_entity_poly.type
_entity_poly.pdbx_seq_one_letter_code
_entity_poly.pdbx_strand_id
1 'polypeptide(L)' 'EAKHEEKADDHFLSRQFSRKYTLPEGCEAHKVQSNLSADGVLLITAPKKPSLKQVESTAIPVTYQK' A
#
# COMPACT_ATOMS: atom_id res chain seq x y z
N GLU A 1 14.21 -2.85 -2.34
CA GLU A 1 15.03 -4.05 -2.61
C GLU A 1 15.31 -4.72 -1.27
N ALA A 2 15.34 -6.05 -1.22
CA ALA A 2 15.66 -6.79 0.00
C ALA A 2 17.02 -7.47 -0.17
N LYS A 3 17.90 -7.34 0.83
CA LYS A 3 19.22 -7.97 0.88
C LYS A 3 19.34 -8.71 2.20
N HIS A 4 19.77 -9.97 2.12
CA HIS A 4 20.03 -10.83 3.25
C HIS A 4 21.44 -11.39 3.11
N GLU A 5 22.26 -11.19 4.14
CA GLU A 5 23.63 -11.69 4.20
C GLU A 5 23.79 -12.54 5.47
N GLU A 6 24.34 -13.73 5.30
CA GLU A 6 24.69 -14.65 6.38
C GLU A 6 26.18 -14.98 6.26
N LYS A 7 26.92 -14.76 7.35
CA LYS A 7 28.34 -15.10 7.47
C LYS A 7 28.47 -16.27 8.45
N ALA A 8 29.04 -17.37 7.96
CA ALA A 8 29.55 -18.47 8.76
C ALA A 8 31.08 -18.51 8.66
N ASP A 9 31.74 -19.21 9.57
CA ASP A 9 33.21 -19.15 9.76
C ASP A 9 34.01 -19.41 8.47
N ASP A 10 33.54 -20.30 7.59
CA ASP A 10 34.18 -20.59 6.30
C ASP A 10 33.35 -20.15 5.07
N HIS A 11 32.08 -19.80 5.23
CA HIS A 11 31.14 -19.63 4.11
C HIS A 11 30.35 -18.32 4.20
N PHE A 12 30.10 -17.72 3.03
CA PHE A 12 29.28 -16.52 2.88
C PHE A 12 28.06 -16.81 2.00
N LEU A 13 26.88 -16.42 2.47
CA LEU A 13 25.64 -16.49 1.71
C LEU A 13 25.04 -15.09 1.58
N SER A 14 24.82 -14.65 0.34
CA SER A 14 24.10 -13.41 0.04
C SER A 14 22.91 -13.72 -0.86
N ARG A 15 21.75 -13.19 -0.48
CA ARG A 15 20.50 -13.27 -1.24
C ARG A 15 19.98 -11.85 -1.47
N GLN A 16 19.73 -11.50 -2.73
CA GLN A 16 19.14 -10.22 -3.11
C GLN A 16 17.84 -10.43 -3.87
N PHE A 17 16.86 -9.58 -3.58
CA PHE A 17 15.57 -9.61 -4.23
C PHE A 17 15.08 -8.21 -4.62
N SER A 18 14.72 -8.05 -5.89
CA SER A 18 14.13 -6.84 -6.43
C SER A 18 12.84 -7.16 -7.17
N ARG A 19 11.71 -6.70 -6.63
CA ARG A 19 10.41 -6.68 -7.32
C ARG A 19 10.02 -5.25 -7.64
N LYS A 20 9.47 -5.05 -8.85
CA LYS A 20 8.92 -3.78 -9.31
C LYS A 20 7.43 -3.96 -9.54
N TYR A 21 6.64 -3.01 -9.06
CA TYR A 21 5.19 -2.98 -9.22
C TYR A 21 4.78 -1.64 -9.79
N THR A 22 3.92 -1.65 -10.81
CA THR A 22 3.27 -0.44 -11.30
C THR A 22 2.18 -0.04 -10.31
N LEU A 23 2.24 1.18 -9.80
CA LEU A 23 1.18 1.68 -8.93
C LEU A 23 -0.11 1.88 -9.74
N PRO A 24 -1.28 1.48 -9.21
CA PRO A 24 -2.56 1.80 -9.82
C PRO A 24 -2.78 3.31 -9.93
N GLU A 25 -3.63 3.72 -10.86
CA GLU A 25 -4.03 5.12 -11.00
C GLU A 25 -4.67 5.68 -9.72
N GLY A 26 -4.38 6.94 -9.42
CA GLY A 26 -4.89 7.62 -8.23
C GLY A 26 -4.15 7.30 -6.93
N CYS A 27 -3.17 6.41 -6.93
CA CYS A 27 -2.28 6.22 -5.77
C CYS A 27 -1.30 7.40 -5.60
N GLU A 28 -1.04 7.79 -4.36
CA GLU A 28 -0.07 8.83 -4.02
C GLU A 28 1.33 8.21 -3.85
N ALA A 29 2.12 8.22 -4.93
CA ALA A 29 3.44 7.58 -4.96
C ALA A 29 4.39 8.06 -3.85
N HIS A 30 4.32 9.34 -3.46
CA HIS A 30 5.14 9.91 -2.39
C HIS A 30 4.76 9.44 -0.99
N LYS A 31 3.59 8.82 -0.82
CA LYS A 31 3.09 8.30 0.46
C LYS A 31 3.14 6.78 0.53
N VAL A 32 3.86 6.13 -0.38
CA VAL A 32 4.09 4.68 -0.30
C VAL A 32 4.87 4.37 0.97
N GLN A 33 4.42 3.37 1.71
CA GLN A 33 5.05 2.87 2.93
C GLN A 33 5.30 1.38 2.81
N SER A 34 6.34 0.90 3.49
CA SER A 34 6.71 -0.52 3.54
C SER A 34 6.83 -0.99 4.98
N ASN A 35 6.37 -2.20 5.25
CA ASN A 35 6.53 -2.86 6.54
C ASN A 35 6.95 -4.32 6.30
N LEU A 36 7.97 -4.79 7.02
CA LEU A 36 8.40 -6.18 6.99
C LEU A 36 7.97 -6.83 8.30
N SER A 37 7.08 -7.82 8.23
CA SER A 37 6.62 -8.56 9.39
C SER A 37 7.67 -9.58 9.87
N ALA A 38 7.53 -10.03 11.11
CA ALA A 38 8.48 -10.94 11.75
C ALA A 38 8.56 -12.32 11.07
N ASP A 39 7.49 -12.75 10.41
CA ASP A 39 7.43 -13.95 9.57
C ASP A 39 8.02 -13.74 8.15
N GLY A 40 8.59 -12.56 7.87
CA GLY A 40 9.34 -12.29 6.64
C GLY A 40 8.49 -11.81 5.46
N VAL A 41 7.25 -11.38 5.70
CA VAL A 41 6.36 -10.86 4.65
C VAL A 41 6.53 -9.35 4.49
N LEU A 42 6.91 -8.90 3.29
CA LEU A 42 6.99 -7.49 2.95
C LEU A 42 5.61 -6.97 2.50
N LEU A 43 5.00 -6.12 3.32
CA LEU A 43 3.78 -5.39 3.00
C LEU A 43 4.14 -4.01 2.44
N ILE A 44 3.62 -3.69 1.24
CA ILE A 44 3.73 -2.37 0.61
C ILE A 44 2.33 -1.74 0.60
N THR A 45 2.19 -0.56 1.19
CA THR A 45 0.92 0.18 1.24
C THR A 45 1.06 1.48 0.44
N ALA A 46 0.12 1.72 -0.47
CA ALA A 46 0.04 2.94 -1.27
C ALA A 46 -1.37 3.55 -1.13
N PRO A 47 -1.54 4.69 -0.43
CA PRO A 47 -2.84 5.29 -0.25
C PRO A 47 -3.34 5.91 -1.56
N LYS A 48 -4.65 5.81 -1.80
CA LYS A 48 -5.31 6.51 -2.90
C LYS A 48 -5.59 7.95 -2.52
N LYS A 49 -5.54 8.86 -3.50
CA LYS A 49 -6.05 10.22 -3.35
C LYS A 49 -7.51 10.15 -2.90
N PRO A 50 -7.92 10.92 -1.89
CA PRO A 50 -9.32 10.99 -1.51
C PRO A 50 -10.15 11.44 -2.70
N SER A 51 -11.15 10.64 -3.09
CA SER A 51 -12.14 11.07 -4.07
C SER A 51 -13.01 12.14 -3.44
N LEU A 52 -13.08 13.32 -4.06
CA LEU A 52 -13.98 14.42 -3.68
C LEU A 52 -15.48 14.06 -3.76
N LYS A 53 -15.84 12.80 -3.97
CA LYS A 53 -17.22 12.29 -3.97
C LYS A 53 -17.61 11.81 -2.57
N GLN A 54 -17.51 12.68 -1.58
CA GLN A 54 -18.44 12.58 -0.46
C GLN A 54 -19.76 13.13 -1.01
N VAL A 55 -20.56 12.25 -1.62
CA VAL A 55 -21.94 12.59 -1.95
C VAL A 55 -22.63 12.78 -0.62
N GLU A 56 -22.69 14.02 -0.16
CA GLU A 56 -23.61 14.43 0.88
C GLU A 56 -24.99 13.97 0.42
N SER A 57 -25.57 13.00 1.11
CA SER A 57 -26.90 12.52 0.81
C SER A 57 -27.89 13.67 1.04
N THR A 58 -28.27 14.39 -0.01
CA THR A 58 -29.34 15.38 0.07
C THR A 58 -30.65 14.62 0.27
N ALA A 59 -31.15 14.60 1.51
CA ALA A 59 -32.45 14.05 1.82
C ALA A 59 -33.54 14.88 1.11
N ILE A 60 -34.29 14.25 0.21
CA ILE A 60 -35.38 14.90 -0.52
C ILE A 60 -36.68 14.69 0.27
N PRO A 61 -37.31 15.74 0.85
CA PRO A 61 -38.55 15.57 1.59
C PRO A 61 -39.74 15.36 0.65
N VAL A 62 -40.60 14.39 0.98
CA VAL A 62 -41.88 14.15 0.28
C VAL A 62 -43.00 14.78 1.12
N THR A 63 -43.65 15.82 0.60
CA THR A 63 -44.84 16.42 1.21
C THR A 63 -46.11 16.00 0.48
N TYR A 64 -47.05 15.40 1.21
CA TYR A 64 -48.39 15.03 0.74
C TYR A 64 -49.34 16.23 0.92
N GLN A 65 -50.02 16.66 -0.15
CA GLN A 65 -51.06 17.69 -0.10
C GLN A 65 -52.42 16.98 -0.21
N LYS A 66 -53.34 17.28 0.72
CA LYS A 66 -54.70 16.73 0.80
C LYS A 66 -55.72 17.67 0.16
#